data_AF-A0A069DNU6-F1
#
_entry.id   AF-A0A069DNU6-F1
#
_cell.length_a   1.000
_cell.length_b   1.000
_cell.length_c   1.000
_cell.angle_alpha   90.00
_cell.angle_beta   90.00
_cell.angle_gamma   90.00
#
_symmetry.space_group_name_H-M   'P 1'
#
loop_
_entity.id
_entity.type
_entity.pdbx_description
1 polymer ?
#
loop_
_entity_poly.entity_id
_entity_poly.type
_entity_poly.pdbx_seq_one_letter_code
_entity_poly.pdbx_strand_id
1 'polypeptide(L)'
;MVRAWYMDNSTADQRLEHHKDPPKYISLQDLYKVTGIEYFRIDDLDSLKDNEVLNKLKKERNYTYEDELVCSKECLPNYEDKLKNFFQEHLHTDEEIRLVLDGSGYFDARDKSDEWIRIEVTPGDLIVLPKGIYHRFTLDTKNYIKAKRYFVGEPVWTPHNRPVDDMPCRKEYVARMLEGF
;
A
#
# COMPACT_ATOMS: atom_id res chain seq x y z
N MET A 1 -14.63 3.17 -6.69
CA MET A 1 -14.46 1.88 -6.01
C MET A 1 -13.06 1.41 -6.37
N VAL A 2 -12.20 1.20 -5.37
CA VAL A 2 -10.82 0.74 -5.54
C VAL A 2 -10.79 -0.56 -6.38
N ARG A 3 -9.83 -0.67 -7.30
CA ARG A 3 -9.67 -1.84 -8.18
C ARG A 3 -8.42 -2.61 -7.79
N ALA A 4 -8.50 -3.95 -7.75
CA ALA A 4 -7.35 -4.81 -7.56
C ALA A 4 -7.38 -6.01 -8.51
N TRP A 5 -6.21 -6.43 -8.99
CA TRP A 5 -6.09 -7.52 -9.97
C TRP A 5 -4.73 -8.23 -9.90
N TYR A 6 -4.67 -9.46 -10.38
CA TYR A 6 -3.41 -10.17 -10.57
C TYR A 6 -2.68 -9.65 -11.81
N MET A 7 -1.36 -9.49 -11.67
CA MET A 7 -0.52 -8.93 -12.73
C MET A 7 -0.06 -9.98 -13.74
N ASP A 8 0.22 -9.54 -14.97
CA ASP A 8 1.04 -10.29 -15.93
C ASP A 8 2.50 -10.41 -15.46
N ASN A 9 3.33 -11.11 -16.24
CA ASN A 9 4.77 -11.24 -16.00
C ASN A 9 5.61 -10.31 -16.89
N SER A 10 5.01 -9.27 -17.47
CA SER A 10 5.69 -8.34 -18.36
C SER A 10 6.67 -7.46 -17.59
N THR A 11 7.83 -7.22 -18.17
CA THR A 11 8.82 -6.25 -17.67
C THR A 11 8.70 -4.89 -18.37
N ALA A 12 7.55 -4.61 -18.99
CA ALA A 12 7.25 -3.30 -19.55
C ALA A 12 7.21 -2.22 -18.44
N ASP A 13 6.91 -0.98 -18.83
CA ASP A 13 6.82 0.15 -17.91
C ASP A 13 5.88 -0.17 -16.73
N GLN A 14 6.45 -0.24 -15.53
CA GLN A 14 5.77 -0.59 -14.27
C GLN A 14 4.52 0.25 -13.98
N ARG A 15 4.41 1.44 -14.59
CA ARG A 15 3.30 2.38 -14.43
C ARG A 15 2.05 2.00 -15.24
N LEU A 16 2.14 1.00 -16.13
CA LEU A 16 0.99 0.47 -16.88
C LEU A 16 0.11 -0.42 -16.01
N GLU A 17 -1.11 -0.79 -16.42
CA GLU A 17 -1.98 -1.61 -15.57
C GLU A 17 -1.47 -3.05 -15.38
N HIS A 18 -0.73 -3.63 -16.33
CA HIS A 18 -0.20 -5.00 -16.27
C HIS A 18 -1.26 -6.08 -16.01
N HIS A 19 -2.43 -5.99 -16.66
CA HIS A 19 -3.44 -7.04 -16.56
C HIS A 19 -2.98 -8.36 -17.18
N LYS A 20 -3.29 -9.49 -16.54
CA LYS A 20 -3.28 -10.81 -17.20
C LYS A 20 -4.24 -10.80 -18.41
N ASP A 21 -4.02 -11.71 -19.34
CA ASP A 21 -4.92 -11.96 -20.48
C ASP A 21 -5.56 -13.35 -20.34
N PRO A 22 -6.87 -13.46 -19.99
CA PRO A 22 -7.81 -12.37 -19.68
C PRO A 22 -7.56 -11.73 -18.29
N PRO A 23 -8.09 -10.52 -18.03
CA PRO A 23 -7.94 -9.85 -16.73
C PRO A 23 -8.49 -10.68 -15.57
N LYS A 24 -7.72 -10.77 -14.48
CA LYS A 24 -8.08 -11.50 -13.25
C LYS A 24 -8.20 -10.53 -12.08
N TYR A 25 -9.38 -9.95 -11.89
CA TYR A 25 -9.68 -9.08 -10.74
C TYR A 25 -9.82 -9.87 -9.43
N ILE A 26 -9.62 -9.18 -8.30
CA ILE A 26 -9.85 -9.70 -6.96
C ILE A 26 -10.76 -8.73 -6.18
N SER A 27 -11.71 -9.28 -5.43
CA SER A 27 -12.57 -8.47 -4.55
C SER A 27 -11.78 -7.94 -3.37
N LEU A 28 -12.22 -6.85 -2.73
CA LEU A 28 -11.55 -6.33 -1.53
C LEU A 28 -11.62 -7.30 -0.36
N GLN A 29 -12.71 -8.04 -0.25
CA GLN A 29 -12.86 -9.07 0.77
C GLN A 29 -11.84 -10.20 0.56
N ASP A 30 -11.62 -10.63 -0.68
CA ASP A 30 -10.65 -11.68 -0.97
C ASP A 30 -9.21 -11.17 -0.95
N LEU A 31 -8.97 -9.90 -1.30
CA LEU A 31 -7.69 -9.23 -1.09
C LEU A 31 -7.31 -9.32 0.39
N TYR A 32 -8.21 -8.90 1.29
CA TYR A 32 -7.99 -9.02 2.74
C TYR A 32 -7.70 -10.46 3.16
N LYS A 33 -8.49 -11.45 2.70
CA LYS A 33 -8.28 -12.86 3.06
C LYS A 33 -6.92 -13.40 2.62
N VAL A 34 -6.37 -12.96 1.49
CA VAL A 34 -5.13 -13.52 0.94
C VAL A 34 -3.88 -12.71 1.27
N THR A 35 -4.02 -11.41 1.61
CA THR A 35 -2.88 -10.53 1.91
C THR A 35 -2.93 -9.87 3.28
N GLY A 36 -4.10 -9.79 3.91
CA GLY A 36 -4.32 -9.02 5.14
C GLY A 36 -4.41 -7.51 4.93
N ILE A 37 -4.39 -7.03 3.67
CA ILE A 37 -4.53 -5.62 3.35
C ILE A 37 -5.97 -5.18 3.63
N GLU A 38 -6.11 -4.14 4.46
CA GLU A 38 -7.40 -3.53 4.77
C GLU A 38 -7.62 -2.30 3.88
N TYR A 39 -8.87 -2.05 3.51
CA TYR A 39 -9.30 -0.91 2.72
C TYR A 39 -10.47 -0.21 3.40
N PHE A 40 -10.42 1.13 3.40
CA PHE A 40 -11.49 1.99 3.87
C PHE A 40 -11.72 3.11 2.86
N ARG A 41 -12.99 3.48 2.66
CA ARG A 41 -13.37 4.62 1.84
C ARG A 41 -13.58 5.84 2.73
N ILE A 42 -12.92 6.95 2.38
CA ILE A 42 -13.05 8.26 3.02
C ILE A 42 -13.56 9.24 1.96
N ASP A 43 -14.85 9.55 1.98
CA ASP A 43 -15.48 10.35 0.92
C ASP A 43 -15.27 11.86 1.08
N ASP A 44 -15.24 12.37 2.31
CA ASP A 44 -14.99 13.79 2.61
C ASP A 44 -13.54 13.99 3.09
N LEU A 45 -12.70 14.43 2.15
CA LEU A 45 -11.29 14.76 2.40
C LEU A 45 -11.09 16.16 2.99
N ASP A 46 -12.10 17.03 2.97
CA ASP A 46 -12.02 18.38 3.55
C ASP A 46 -12.25 18.33 5.07
N SER A 47 -13.03 17.36 5.53
CA SER A 47 -13.40 17.18 6.95
C SER A 47 -12.74 15.97 7.61
N LEU A 48 -11.47 15.66 7.29
CA LEU A 48 -10.76 14.48 7.85
C LEU A 48 -10.75 14.43 9.38
N LYS A 49 -10.76 15.59 10.05
CA LYS A 49 -10.75 15.67 11.52
C LYS A 49 -12.01 15.10 12.16
N ASP A 50 -13.13 15.17 11.44
CA ASP A 50 -14.44 14.75 11.94
C ASP A 50 -14.86 13.39 11.35
N ASN A 51 -14.02 12.78 10.50
CA ASN A 51 -14.32 11.51 9.89
C ASN A 51 -14.30 10.36 10.91
N GLU A 52 -15.46 9.77 11.19
CA GLU A 52 -15.63 8.72 12.22
C GLU A 52 -14.81 7.46 11.92
N VAL A 53 -14.75 7.02 10.66
CA VAL A 53 -14.02 5.81 10.25
C VAL A 53 -12.53 5.98 10.52
N LEU A 54 -11.96 7.08 10.04
CA LEU A 54 -10.55 7.39 10.24
C LEU A 54 -10.22 7.59 11.73
N ASN A 55 -11.04 8.34 12.47
CA ASN A 55 -10.82 8.59 13.89
C ASN A 55 -10.90 7.31 14.73
N LYS A 56 -11.86 6.44 14.42
CA LYS A 56 -11.97 5.12 15.06
C LYS A 56 -10.74 4.27 14.78
N LEU A 57 -10.31 4.17 13.52
CA LEU A 57 -9.12 3.42 13.13
C LEU A 57 -7.86 3.95 13.83
N LYS A 58 -7.64 5.27 13.81
CA LYS A 58 -6.51 5.92 14.48
C LYS A 58 -6.49 5.61 15.98
N LYS A 59 -7.65 5.63 16.64
CA LYS A 59 -7.76 5.33 18.08
C LYS A 59 -7.52 3.85 18.37
N GLU A 60 -8.11 2.94 17.61
CA GLU A 60 -8.00 1.49 17.81
C GLU A 60 -6.57 0.99 17.55
N ARG A 61 -5.90 1.56 16.55
CA ARG A 61 -4.54 1.17 16.13
C ARG A 61 -3.44 2.06 16.70
N ASN A 62 -3.81 3.04 17.53
CA ASN A 62 -2.89 3.99 18.16
C ASN A 62 -2.01 4.77 17.16
N TYR A 63 -2.61 5.29 16.09
CA TYR A 63 -1.92 6.15 15.12
C TYR A 63 -1.75 7.56 15.69
N THR A 64 -0.58 7.81 16.28
CA THR A 64 -0.26 9.05 17.01
C THR A 64 0.51 10.07 16.17
N TYR A 65 0.99 9.69 14.98
CA TYR A 65 1.72 10.58 14.07
C TYR A 65 1.09 10.55 12.67
N GLU A 66 1.06 11.70 12.02
CA GLU A 66 0.62 11.85 10.64
C GLU A 66 1.39 12.94 9.92
N ASP A 67 1.63 12.75 8.62
CA ASP A 67 2.18 13.77 7.73
C ASP A 67 1.62 13.62 6.30
N GLU A 68 2.02 14.53 5.41
CA GLU A 68 1.63 14.49 3.99
C GLU A 68 2.88 14.37 3.11
N LEU A 69 2.75 13.57 2.06
CA LEU A 69 3.76 13.38 1.02
C LEU A 69 3.14 13.67 -0.35
N VAL A 70 3.74 14.61 -1.08
CA VAL A 70 3.47 14.78 -2.51
C VAL A 70 4.58 14.08 -3.28
N CYS A 71 4.22 13.04 -4.03
CA CYS A 71 5.13 12.31 -4.89
C CYS A 71 4.92 12.78 -6.34
N SER A 72 5.70 13.78 -6.72
CA SER A 72 5.84 14.29 -8.08
C SER A 72 7.29 14.70 -8.33
N LYS A 73 7.66 14.89 -9.60
CA LYS A 73 9.03 15.29 -9.96
C LYS A 73 9.41 16.64 -9.38
N GLU A 74 8.43 17.53 -9.22
CA GLU A 74 8.60 18.90 -8.74
C GLU A 74 8.67 18.97 -7.21
N CYS A 75 7.91 18.13 -6.52
CA CYS A 75 7.71 18.23 -5.07
C CYS A 75 8.57 17.26 -4.26
N LEU A 76 9.05 16.16 -4.87
CA LEU A 76 9.75 15.10 -4.15
C LEU A 76 11.28 15.21 -4.33
N PRO A 77 12.04 15.53 -3.27
CA PRO A 77 13.49 15.50 -3.33
C PRO A 77 14.02 14.10 -3.63
N ASN A 78 15.03 14.01 -4.50
CA ASN A 78 15.59 12.74 -5.00
C ASN A 78 14.52 11.84 -5.64
N TYR A 79 13.57 12.44 -6.38
CA TYR A 79 12.41 11.78 -7.00
C TYR A 79 12.74 10.42 -7.64
N GLU A 80 13.70 10.37 -8.55
CA GLU A 80 14.04 9.14 -9.29
C GLU A 80 14.53 8.01 -8.36
N ASP A 81 15.38 8.33 -7.39
CA ASP A 81 15.91 7.33 -6.46
C ASP A 81 14.85 6.90 -5.44
N LYS A 82 13.98 7.82 -5.01
CA LYS A 82 12.83 7.47 -4.18
C LYS A 82 11.85 6.55 -4.90
N LEU A 83 11.55 6.81 -6.17
CA LEU A 83 10.69 5.92 -6.96
C LEU A 83 11.29 4.52 -7.10
N LYS A 84 12.61 4.41 -7.32
CA LYS A 84 13.28 3.10 -7.34
C LYS A 84 13.16 2.38 -6.00
N ASN A 85 13.37 3.10 -4.89
CA ASN A 85 13.27 2.51 -3.55
C ASN A 85 11.83 2.09 -3.22
N PHE A 86 10.84 2.91 -3.59
CA PHE A 86 9.42 2.57 -3.41
C PHE A 86 9.03 1.34 -4.24
N PHE A 87 9.58 1.19 -5.44
CA PHE A 87 9.25 0.09 -6.33
C PHE A 87 10.06 -1.19 -6.09
N GLN A 88 11.21 -1.10 -5.42
CA GLN A 88 11.95 -2.28 -4.98
C GLN A 88 11.08 -3.08 -4.01
N GLU A 89 10.93 -4.39 -4.21
CA GLU A 89 10.12 -5.23 -3.32
C GLU A 89 10.71 -5.24 -1.89
N HIS A 90 9.91 -4.82 -0.92
CA HIS A 90 10.32 -4.66 0.47
C HIS A 90 9.20 -4.98 1.46
N LEU A 91 9.54 -4.99 2.75
CA LEU A 91 8.58 -5.02 3.85
C LEU A 91 8.95 -3.97 4.91
N HIS A 92 8.00 -3.72 5.81
CA HIS A 92 8.18 -2.88 7.00
C HIS A 92 7.91 -3.69 8.27
N THR A 93 8.53 -3.26 9.38
CA THR A 93 8.29 -3.81 10.73
C THR A 93 6.96 -3.38 11.33
N ASP A 94 6.37 -2.33 10.76
CA ASP A 94 5.13 -1.69 11.17
C ASP A 94 4.14 -1.66 9.99
N GLU A 95 2.89 -1.27 10.27
CA GLU A 95 1.88 -1.08 9.24
C GLU A 95 2.27 0.08 8.31
N GLU A 96 2.00 -0.08 7.01
CA GLU A 96 2.09 1.01 6.03
C GLU A 96 0.67 1.52 5.74
N ILE A 97 0.34 2.68 6.32
CA ILE A 97 -0.99 3.30 6.20
C ILE A 97 -0.94 4.52 5.29
N ARG A 98 -1.80 4.54 4.25
CA ARG A 98 -1.84 5.60 3.24
C ARG A 98 -3.28 5.97 2.89
N LEU A 99 -3.64 7.24 3.12
CA LEU A 99 -4.85 7.85 2.57
C LEU A 99 -4.47 8.69 1.35
N VAL A 100 -5.03 8.38 0.20
CA VAL A 100 -4.82 9.19 -1.01
C VAL A 100 -5.68 10.45 -0.93
N LEU A 101 -5.02 11.60 -0.99
CA LEU A 101 -5.66 12.92 -0.99
C LEU A 101 -5.87 13.46 -2.41
N ASP A 102 -4.97 13.15 -3.33
CA ASP A 102 -5.02 13.59 -4.73
C ASP A 102 -4.17 12.66 -5.62
N GLY A 103 -4.43 12.65 -6.92
CA GLY A 103 -3.71 11.82 -7.89
C GLY A 103 -4.00 10.31 -7.76
N SER A 104 -3.07 9.47 -8.20
CA SER A 104 -3.24 8.01 -8.17
C SER A 104 -1.91 7.24 -8.27
N GLY A 105 -1.96 5.96 -7.92
CA GLY A 105 -0.82 5.05 -8.01
C GLY A 105 -1.21 3.60 -7.73
N TYR A 106 -0.20 2.73 -7.73
CA TYR A 106 -0.34 1.30 -7.51
C TYR A 106 0.46 0.84 -6.31
N PHE A 107 -0.20 0.10 -5.42
CA PHE A 107 0.46 -0.78 -4.46
C PHE A 107 0.41 -2.20 -5.01
N ASP A 108 1.56 -2.84 -5.17
CA ASP A 108 1.62 -4.25 -5.50
C ASP A 108 1.97 -5.04 -4.23
N ALA A 109 1.29 -6.16 -3.99
CA ALA A 109 1.53 -7.03 -2.85
C ALA A 109 1.55 -8.51 -3.27
N ARG A 110 2.32 -9.32 -2.54
CA ARG A 110 2.37 -10.77 -2.76
C ARG A 110 1.17 -11.46 -2.12
N ASP A 111 0.55 -12.37 -2.86
CA ASP A 111 -0.40 -13.34 -2.30
C ASP A 111 0.33 -14.54 -1.65
N LYS A 112 -0.44 -15.50 -1.14
CA LYS A 112 0.08 -16.74 -0.54
C LYS A 112 0.88 -17.64 -1.50
N SER A 113 0.69 -17.47 -2.80
CA SER A 113 1.38 -18.22 -3.87
C SER A 113 2.58 -17.43 -4.40
N ASP A 114 2.91 -16.31 -3.76
CA ASP A 114 3.93 -15.34 -4.17
C ASP A 114 3.62 -14.71 -5.54
N GLU A 115 2.34 -14.65 -5.96
CA GLU A 115 1.90 -13.91 -7.14
C GLU A 115 1.67 -12.42 -6.80
N TRP A 116 1.95 -11.53 -7.77
CA TRP A 116 1.66 -10.11 -7.61
C TRP A 116 0.17 -9.80 -7.80
N ILE A 117 -0.40 -9.10 -6.81
CA ILE A 117 -1.68 -8.41 -6.90
C ILE A 117 -1.41 -6.91 -6.93
N ARG A 118 -1.88 -6.22 -7.96
CA ARG A 118 -1.87 -4.76 -8.09
C ARG A 118 -3.14 -4.17 -7.52
N ILE A 119 -3.00 -3.10 -6.75
CA ILE A 119 -4.08 -2.35 -6.10
C ILE A 119 -3.98 -0.89 -6.58
N GLU A 120 -4.94 -0.45 -7.37
CA GLU A 120 -5.07 0.95 -7.80
C GLU A 120 -5.69 1.78 -6.69
N VAL A 121 -5.01 2.86 -6.31
CA VAL A 121 -5.52 3.81 -5.31
C VAL A 121 -5.72 5.20 -5.91
N THR A 122 -6.81 5.83 -5.51
CA THR A 122 -7.32 7.13 -5.99
C THR A 122 -7.84 7.96 -4.81
N PRO A 123 -8.19 9.25 -4.97
CA PRO A 123 -8.54 10.11 -3.84
C PRO A 123 -9.71 9.54 -3.02
N GLY A 124 -9.54 9.53 -1.70
CA GLY A 124 -10.47 8.94 -0.73
C GLY A 124 -10.20 7.47 -0.41
N ASP A 125 -9.22 6.85 -1.05
CA ASP A 125 -8.83 5.47 -0.73
C ASP A 125 -7.81 5.45 0.42
N LEU A 126 -8.19 4.83 1.54
CA LEU A 126 -7.30 4.53 2.67
C LEU A 126 -6.95 3.04 2.64
N ILE A 127 -5.66 2.73 2.53
CA ILE A 127 -5.15 1.36 2.59
C ILE A 127 -4.25 1.17 3.81
N VAL A 128 -4.31 -0.02 4.40
CA VAL A 128 -3.42 -0.46 5.48
C VAL A 128 -2.73 -1.75 5.03
N LEU A 129 -1.43 -1.66 4.78
CA LEU A 129 -0.60 -2.83 4.51
C LEU A 129 -0.09 -3.38 5.85
N PRO A 130 -0.33 -4.66 6.17
CA PRO A 130 0.09 -5.23 7.44
C PRO A 130 1.61 -5.35 7.52
N LYS A 131 2.18 -5.19 8.72
CA LYS A 131 3.61 -5.42 8.96
C LYS A 131 4.05 -6.79 8.41
N GLY A 132 5.24 -6.86 7.82
CA GLY A 132 5.80 -8.10 7.29
C GLY A 132 5.29 -8.56 5.91
N ILE A 133 4.34 -7.86 5.29
CA ILE A 133 3.94 -8.13 3.90
C ILE A 133 5.01 -7.65 2.91
N TYR A 134 5.32 -8.48 1.91
CA TYR A 134 6.09 -8.03 0.77
C TYR A 134 5.23 -7.21 -0.17
N HIS A 135 5.66 -5.99 -0.41
CA HIS A 135 4.96 -5.03 -1.25
C HIS A 135 5.93 -4.08 -1.95
N ARG A 136 5.37 -3.27 -2.84
CA ARG A 136 6.05 -2.14 -3.49
C ARG A 136 5.02 -1.11 -3.94
N PHE A 137 5.49 0.09 -4.22
CA PHE A 137 4.68 1.18 -4.74
C PHE A 137 5.24 1.72 -6.06
N THR A 138 4.36 2.06 -6.99
CA THR A 138 4.69 2.87 -8.17
C THR A 138 3.59 3.89 -8.44
N LEU A 139 3.97 5.04 -8.98
CA LEU A 139 3.01 5.92 -9.65
C LEU A 139 2.38 5.18 -10.84
N ASP A 140 1.20 5.61 -11.25
CA ASP A 140 0.66 5.27 -12.56
C ASP A 140 1.21 6.23 -13.64
N THR A 141 0.67 6.15 -14.86
CA THR A 141 1.11 6.99 -15.98
C THR A 141 0.83 8.49 -15.80
N LYS A 142 0.06 8.91 -14.80
CA LYS A 142 -0.18 10.32 -14.46
C LYS A 142 0.96 10.93 -13.63
N ASN A 143 1.84 10.10 -13.07
CA ASN A 143 3.07 10.52 -12.35
C ASN A 143 2.83 11.50 -11.19
N TYR A 144 1.70 11.38 -10.51
CA TYR A 144 1.37 12.26 -9.40
C TYR A 144 0.46 11.56 -8.39
N ILE A 145 0.85 11.64 -7.11
CA ILE A 145 -0.01 11.30 -5.98
C ILE A 145 0.30 12.22 -4.80
N LYS A 146 -0.74 12.63 -4.07
CA LYS A 146 -0.64 13.23 -2.74
C LYS A 146 -1.23 12.25 -1.75
N ALA A 147 -0.47 11.84 -0.74
CA ALA A 147 -0.92 10.91 0.27
C ALA A 147 -0.70 11.46 1.68
N LYS A 148 -1.68 11.23 2.56
CA LYS A 148 -1.52 11.37 4.00
C LYS A 148 -1.08 10.04 4.57
N ARG A 149 -0.05 10.07 5.42
CA ARG A 149 0.59 8.88 6.01
C ARG A 149 0.33 8.87 7.51
N TYR A 150 0.12 7.69 8.10
CA TYR A 150 -0.17 7.53 9.53
C TYR A 150 0.78 6.50 10.16
N PHE A 151 1.16 6.71 11.42
CA PHE A 151 2.12 5.85 12.15
C PHE A 151 1.75 5.68 13.61
N VAL A 152 2.17 4.56 14.17
CA VAL A 152 2.26 4.35 15.62
C VAL A 152 3.57 4.97 16.10
N GLY A 153 3.52 5.96 16.98
CA GLY A 153 4.71 6.64 17.50
C GLY A 153 5.46 7.45 16.45
N GLU A 154 6.77 7.62 16.66
CA GLU A 154 7.64 8.25 15.65
C GLU A 154 7.81 7.34 14.44
N PRO A 155 7.77 7.89 13.21
CA PRO A 155 7.72 7.07 12.02
C PRO A 155 9.07 6.38 11.75
N VAL A 156 9.05 5.05 11.65
CA VAL A 156 10.17 4.26 11.13
C VAL A 156 9.90 3.92 9.67
N TRP A 157 10.61 4.60 8.77
CA TRP A 157 10.42 4.48 7.32
C TRP A 157 11.22 3.37 6.66
N THR A 158 12.07 2.67 7.42
CA THR A 158 13.12 1.83 6.85
C THR A 158 12.50 0.67 6.07
N PRO A 159 12.71 0.60 4.74
CA PRO A 159 12.32 -0.57 3.96
C PRO A 159 13.35 -1.68 4.18
N HIS A 160 12.87 -2.90 4.34
CA HIS A 160 13.70 -4.10 4.35
C HIS A 160 13.48 -4.84 3.02
N ASN A 161 14.38 -4.60 2.07
CA ASN A 161 14.33 -5.18 0.74
C ASN A 161 14.40 -6.71 0.80
N ARG A 162 13.57 -7.40 0.02
CA ARG A 162 13.59 -8.87 -0.09
C ARG A 162 14.97 -9.35 -0.59
N PRO A 163 15.55 -10.45 -0.06
CA PRO A 163 15.01 -11.37 0.96
C PRO A 163 15.33 -10.96 2.40
N VAL A 164 14.31 -11.06 3.25
CA VAL A 164 14.38 -10.81 4.72
C VAL A 164 13.42 -11.74 5.47
N ASP A 165 13.27 -12.98 4.99
CA ASP A 165 12.30 -13.96 5.50
C ASP A 165 12.53 -14.37 6.96
N ASP A 166 13.73 -14.12 7.49
CA ASP A 166 14.08 -14.44 8.86
C ASP A 166 13.57 -13.44 9.91
N MET A 167 13.10 -12.26 9.49
CA MET A 167 12.59 -11.23 10.39
C MET A 167 11.36 -11.70 11.19
N PRO A 168 11.25 -11.39 12.49
CA PRO A 168 10.11 -11.79 13.31
C PRO A 168 8.75 -11.34 12.73
N CYS A 169 8.63 -10.08 12.28
CA CYS A 169 7.39 -9.57 11.69
C CYS A 169 6.98 -10.34 10.43
N ARG A 170 7.94 -10.81 9.63
CA ARG A 170 7.69 -11.62 8.43
C ARG A 170 7.19 -13.02 8.80
N LYS A 171 7.81 -13.66 9.79
CA LYS A 171 7.37 -14.97 10.32
C LYS A 171 5.96 -14.90 10.90
N GLU A 172 5.65 -13.85 11.68
CA GLU A 172 4.31 -13.58 12.21
C GLU A 172 3.28 -13.37 11.08
N TYR A 173 3.63 -12.56 10.07
CA TYR A 173 2.76 -12.33 8.92
C TYR A 173 2.45 -13.62 8.15
N VAL A 174 3.47 -14.43 7.87
CA VAL A 174 3.29 -15.70 7.15
C VAL A 174 2.44 -16.68 7.96
N ALA A 175 2.63 -16.76 9.29
CA ALA A 175 1.79 -17.59 10.14
C ALA A 175 0.31 -17.18 10.04
N ARG A 176 0.01 -15.88 10.17
CA ARG A 176 -1.36 -15.35 10.00
C ARG A 176 -1.93 -15.61 8.60
N MET A 177 -1.11 -15.44 7.56
CA MET A 177 -1.53 -15.70 6.18
C MET A 177 -1.93 -17.18 5.96
N LEU A 178 -1.26 -18.12 6.64
CA LEU A 178 -1.56 -19.55 6.56
C LEU A 178 -2.76 -19.95 7.43
N GLU A 179 -2.93 -19.32 8.59
CA GLU A 179 -4.05 -19.55 9.52
C GLU A 179 -5.35 -18.85 9.09
N GLY A 180 -5.24 -17.79 8.30
CA GLY A 180 -6.32 -16.86 7.95
C GLY A 180 -6.26 -15.57 8.76
N PHE A 181 -6.59 -14.45 8.12
CA PHE A 181 -6.58 -13.12 8.75
C PHE A 181 -7.77 -12.85 9.67
#